data_AF-A0A133XDP5-F1
#
_entry.id   AF-A0A133XDP5-F1
#
_cell.length_a   1.000
_cell.length_b   1.000
_cell.length_c   1.000
_cell.angle_alpha   90.00
_cell.angle_beta   90.00
_cell.angle_gamma   90.00
#
_symmetry.space_group_name_H-M   'P 1'
#
loop_
_entity.id
_entity.type
_entity.pdbx_description
1 polymer ?
#
loop_
_entity_poly.entity_id
_entity_poly.type
_entity_poly.pdbx_seq_one_letter_code
_entity_poly.pdbx_strand_id
1 'polypeptide(L)'
;MNPKNSTPPKSGAARRQFLFDSARMVCGVGLLGLGLGFYAKQAKALPALALRPPGALPEDDFLGACIRCGLCVRDCPYNTLELAKPETPVATGTPFFTARNIPCEMCEDIPCVKACPTKALDHALTDINQAKMGVAVLIDHETCLNFLGLRCDVCYRVCPVIDKAITLEMLPNERTGRHAMFLPTVHSEHCTGCGKCEKSCVLEEAAIRVLPPKLAKGELGHHYRVGWDEQKKAGRSLIDESKMLDLPDRMPDGAVLPGHYDPASGHTAPARGLPGSEAGAIPSLPPGLGGKP
;
A
#
# COMPACT_ATOMS: atom_id res chain seq x y z
N MET A 1 71.56 28.46 61.78
CA MET A 1 71.32 27.24 60.99
C MET A 1 69.86 27.14 60.63
N ASN A 2 69.57 27.20 59.33
CA ASN A 2 68.59 26.45 58.53
C ASN A 2 67.78 27.34 57.56
N PRO A 3 68.11 27.31 56.26
CA PRO A 3 67.20 27.81 55.22
C PRO A 3 66.16 26.72 54.94
N LYS A 4 64.87 27.08 54.99
CA LYS A 4 63.79 26.19 54.51
C LYS A 4 63.70 26.33 52.99
N ASN A 5 64.10 25.27 52.29
CA ASN A 5 63.87 25.06 50.86
C ASN A 5 62.35 25.01 50.59
N SER A 6 61.86 25.90 49.74
CA SER A 6 60.55 25.81 49.09
C SER A 6 60.70 25.09 47.75
N THR A 7 60.29 23.83 47.68
CA THR A 7 60.25 23.06 46.42
C THR A 7 59.10 23.58 45.55
N PRO A 8 59.32 23.94 44.27
CA PRO A 8 58.22 24.36 43.40
C PRO A 8 57.37 23.14 42.97
N PRO A 9 56.06 23.31 42.74
CA PRO A 9 55.21 22.20 42.31
C PRO A 9 55.57 21.74 40.88
N LYS A 10 55.61 20.43 40.68
CA LYS A 10 56.00 19.74 39.44
C LYS A 10 55.03 20.03 38.29
N SER A 11 55.33 21.05 37.47
CA SER A 11 54.62 21.45 36.24
C SER A 11 54.28 20.29 35.27
N GLY A 12 55.13 19.27 35.17
CA GLY A 12 54.90 18.11 34.29
C GLY A 12 53.74 17.19 34.71
N ALA A 13 53.44 17.08 36.02
CA ALA A 13 52.35 16.24 36.51
C ALA A 13 50.98 16.86 36.22
N ALA A 14 50.86 18.19 36.40
CA ALA A 14 49.64 18.95 36.12
C ALA A 14 49.29 18.95 34.62
N ARG A 15 50.30 19.10 33.73
CA ARG A 15 50.09 19.04 32.28
C ARG A 15 49.62 17.66 31.81
N ARG A 16 50.14 16.59 32.42
CA ARG A 16 49.75 15.21 32.11
C ARG A 16 48.33 14.90 32.59
N GLN A 17 47.97 15.35 33.79
CA GLN A 17 46.60 15.25 34.31
C GLN A 17 45.60 16.00 33.41
N PHE A 18 45.90 17.24 33.01
CA PHE A 18 45.04 18.02 32.11
C PHE A 18 44.79 17.30 30.77
N LEU A 19 45.81 16.69 30.17
CA LEU A 19 45.66 15.92 28.93
C LEU A 19 44.80 14.66 29.12
N PHE A 20 44.98 13.93 30.23
CA PHE A 20 44.16 12.75 30.52
C PHE A 20 42.70 13.10 30.82
N ASP A 21 42.45 14.17 31.56
CA ASP A 21 41.10 14.61 31.89
C ASP A 21 40.37 15.16 30.65
N SER A 22 41.08 15.88 29.78
CA SER A 22 40.57 16.31 28.47
C SER A 22 40.23 15.11 27.59
N ALA A 23 41.11 14.10 27.51
CA ALA A 23 40.86 12.89 26.73
C ALA A 23 39.66 12.09 27.26
N ARG A 24 39.50 11.96 28.58
CA ARG A 24 38.34 11.31 29.21
C ARG A 24 37.04 12.06 28.91
N MET A 25 37.08 13.39 28.97
CA MET A 25 35.90 14.21 28.67
C MET A 25 35.50 14.10 27.19
N VAL A 26 36.46 14.16 26.26
CA VAL A 26 36.20 14.00 24.83
C VAL A 26 35.64 12.60 24.52
N CYS A 27 36.23 11.54 25.08
CA CYS A 27 35.71 10.18 24.91
C CYS A 27 34.33 9.99 25.53
N GLY A 28 34.10 10.54 26.73
CA GLY A 28 32.82 10.45 27.43
C GLY A 28 31.70 11.16 26.67
N VAL A 29 31.93 12.41 26.25
CA VAL A 29 30.97 13.18 25.43
C VAL A 29 30.80 12.56 24.05
N GLY A 30 31.88 12.03 23.45
CA GLY A 30 31.83 11.34 22.16
C GLY A 30 30.97 10.08 22.21
N LEU A 31 31.17 9.22 23.21
CA LEU A 31 30.36 8.01 23.40
C LEU A 31 28.90 8.34 23.72
N LEU A 32 28.66 9.36 24.55
CA LEU A 32 27.31 9.79 24.88
C LEU A 32 26.59 10.41 23.67
N GLY A 33 27.31 11.23 22.89
CA GLY A 33 26.82 11.82 21.64
C GLY A 33 26.53 10.78 20.57
N LEU A 34 27.40 9.77 20.42
CA LEU A 34 27.14 8.63 19.54
C LEU A 34 25.95 7.80 20.02
N GLY A 35 25.85 7.52 21.32
CA GLY A 35 24.72 6.80 21.91
C GLY A 35 23.38 7.51 21.68
N LEU A 36 23.32 8.82 21.95
CA LEU A 36 22.15 9.66 21.66
C LEU A 36 21.87 9.74 20.15
N GLY A 37 22.89 9.81 19.31
CA GLY A 37 22.76 9.82 17.85
C GLY A 37 22.17 8.52 17.30
N PHE A 38 22.62 7.36 17.79
CA PHE A 38 22.04 6.07 17.44
C PHE A 38 20.59 5.95 17.92
N TYR A 39 20.30 6.37 19.15
CA TYR A 39 18.94 6.38 19.69
C TYR A 39 18.00 7.28 18.87
N ALA A 40 18.45 8.49 18.51
CA ALA A 40 17.67 9.41 17.69
C ALA A 40 17.43 8.88 16.27
N LYS A 41 18.40 8.17 15.67
CA LYS A 41 18.20 7.48 14.39
C LYS A 41 17.20 6.33 14.51
N GLN A 42 17.22 5.58 15.60
CA GLN A 42 16.26 4.49 15.84
C GLN A 42 14.84 5.02 16.07
N ALA A 43 14.69 6.18 16.71
CA ALA A 43 13.40 6.87 16.79
C ALA A 43 12.86 7.29 15.40
N LYS A 44 13.73 7.41 14.39
CA LYS A 44 13.39 7.66 12.98
C LYS A 44 13.34 6.39 12.12
N ALA A 45 13.64 5.20 12.66
CA ALA A 45 13.89 4.02 11.84
C ALA A 45 12.62 3.48 11.16
N LEU A 46 12.70 3.45 9.82
CA LEU A 46 11.93 2.69 8.82
C LEU A 46 10.44 2.45 9.12
N PRO A 47 9.64 3.52 9.18
CA PRO A 47 8.19 3.42 9.34
C PRO A 47 7.46 2.75 8.15
N ALA A 48 8.16 2.44 7.06
CA ALA A 48 7.57 2.00 5.81
C ALA A 48 7.03 0.56 5.79
N LEU A 49 7.31 -0.26 6.81
CA LEU A 49 6.95 -1.69 6.81
C LEU A 49 5.86 -2.08 7.81
N ALA A 50 5.47 -1.16 8.71
CA ALA A 50 4.51 -1.49 9.76
C ALA A 50 3.07 -1.33 9.28
N LEU A 51 2.23 -2.34 9.53
CA LEU A 51 0.79 -2.18 9.40
C LEU A 51 0.24 -1.50 10.67
N ARG A 52 -0.42 -0.36 10.48
CA ARG A 52 -0.95 0.47 11.56
C ARG A 52 -2.39 0.09 11.92
N PRO A 53 -2.86 0.38 13.14
CA PRO A 53 -4.25 0.16 13.53
C PRO A 53 -5.26 0.83 12.58
N PRO A 54 -6.54 0.39 12.59
CA PRO A 54 -7.60 1.08 11.87
C PRO A 54 -7.64 2.58 12.18
N GLY A 55 -7.86 3.40 11.15
CA GLY A 55 -7.96 4.86 11.28
C GLY A 55 -6.63 5.56 11.52
N ALA A 56 -5.48 4.90 11.46
CA ALA A 56 -4.21 5.60 11.57
C ALA A 56 -4.07 6.70 10.51
N LEU A 57 -3.65 7.88 10.96
CA LEU A 57 -3.27 8.99 10.09
C LEU A 57 -2.12 8.60 9.15
N PRO A 58 -1.85 9.40 8.09
CA PRO A 58 -0.63 9.23 7.32
C PRO A 58 0.59 9.14 8.23
N GLU A 59 1.52 8.26 7.88
CA GLU A 59 2.56 7.77 8.79
C GLU A 59 3.32 8.88 9.55
N ASP A 60 3.70 9.98 8.88
CA ASP A 60 4.41 11.08 9.52
C ASP A 60 3.54 11.83 10.54
N ASP A 61 2.26 12.06 10.22
CA ASP A 61 1.27 12.69 11.10
C ASP A 61 0.94 11.77 12.28
N PHE A 62 0.81 10.47 12.02
CA PHE A 62 0.61 9.45 13.04
C PHE A 62 1.75 9.43 14.06
N LEU A 63 3.01 9.44 13.59
CA LEU A 63 4.19 9.46 14.46
C LEU A 63 4.29 10.75 15.27
N GLY A 64 3.84 11.89 14.73
CA GLY A 64 3.77 13.17 15.42
C GLY A 64 2.67 13.23 16.48
N ALA A 65 1.50 12.62 16.22
CA ALA A 65 0.35 12.64 17.13
C ALA A 65 0.36 11.51 18.18
N CYS A 66 1.03 10.39 17.92
CA CYS A 66 1.02 9.24 18.80
C CYS A 66 1.92 9.46 20.03
N ILE A 67 1.30 9.55 21.20
CA ILE A 67 2.01 9.67 22.49
C ILE A 67 2.44 8.33 23.09
N ARG A 68 2.32 7.22 22.34
CA ARG A 68 2.78 5.87 22.75
C ARG A 68 2.15 5.37 24.05
N CYS A 69 0.90 5.72 24.30
CA CYS A 69 0.19 5.40 25.54
C CYS A 69 -0.29 3.93 25.63
N GLY A 70 -0.32 3.18 24.52
CA GLY A 70 -0.75 1.78 24.49
C GLY A 70 -2.24 1.52 24.69
N LEU A 71 -3.07 2.56 24.78
CA LEU A 71 -4.52 2.41 25.01
C LEU A 71 -5.22 1.62 23.89
N CYS A 72 -4.82 1.86 22.62
CA CYS A 72 -5.34 1.11 21.48
C CYS A 72 -4.98 -0.38 21.51
N VAL A 73 -3.80 -0.73 22.05
CA VAL A 73 -3.35 -2.13 22.21
C VAL A 73 -4.15 -2.82 23.31
N ARG A 74 -4.32 -2.15 24.46
CA ARG A 74 -5.11 -2.69 25.57
C ARG A 74 -6.57 -2.91 25.19
N ASP A 75 -7.16 -1.98 24.44
CA ASP A 75 -8.59 -2.03 24.09
C ASP A 75 -8.83 -2.85 22.80
N CYS A 76 -7.80 -3.50 22.24
CA CYS A 76 -7.95 -4.45 21.14
C CYS A 76 -8.39 -5.83 21.68
N PRO A 77 -9.63 -6.29 21.43
CA PRO A 77 -10.14 -7.51 22.05
C PRO A 77 -9.46 -8.80 21.56
N TYR A 78 -8.80 -8.74 20.40
CA TYR A 78 -8.18 -9.91 19.75
C TYR A 78 -6.65 -9.94 19.88
N ASN A 79 -6.05 -9.02 20.65
CA ASN A 79 -4.59 -8.90 20.76
C ASN A 79 -3.88 -8.82 19.40
N THR A 80 -4.54 -8.22 18.39
CA THR A 80 -3.95 -7.97 17.07
C THR A 80 -2.79 -6.99 17.16
N LEU A 81 -2.93 -5.95 17.98
CA LEU A 81 -1.99 -4.85 18.06
C LEU A 81 -0.92 -5.12 19.12
N GLU A 82 0.31 -4.75 18.80
CA GLU A 82 1.45 -4.81 19.73
C GLU A 82 2.22 -3.48 19.70
N LEU A 83 2.91 -3.15 20.79
CA LEU A 83 3.81 -1.99 20.82
C LEU A 83 5.19 -2.39 20.30
N ALA A 84 5.71 -1.60 19.36
CA ALA A 84 7.05 -1.77 18.82
C ALA A 84 8.11 -1.70 19.92
N LYS A 85 8.92 -2.76 20.03
CA LYS A 85 10.08 -2.81 20.94
C LYS A 85 11.29 -2.16 20.26
N PRO A 86 12.33 -1.75 21.00
CA PRO A 86 13.53 -1.16 20.39
C PRO A 86 14.14 -2.03 19.27
N GLU A 87 14.14 -3.35 19.44
CA GLU A 87 14.65 -4.30 18.44
C GLU A 87 13.77 -4.47 17.19
N THR A 88 12.52 -3.99 17.22
CA THR A 88 11.62 -4.09 16.07
C THR A 88 11.96 -3.02 15.03
N PRO A 89 11.84 -3.32 13.71
CA PRO A 89 12.11 -2.37 12.64
C PRO A 89 10.94 -1.38 12.44
N VAL A 90 10.37 -0.90 13.54
CA VAL A 90 9.23 0.02 13.60
C VAL A 90 9.54 1.04 14.69
N ALA A 91 9.05 2.28 14.52
CA ALA A 91 9.26 3.33 15.51
C ALA A 91 8.87 2.86 16.94
N THR A 92 9.83 2.81 17.85
CA THR A 92 9.65 2.27 19.21
C THR A 92 8.45 2.87 19.93
N GLY A 93 7.68 2.01 20.61
CA GLY A 93 6.50 2.35 21.40
C GLY A 93 5.27 2.71 20.58
N THR A 94 5.33 2.62 19.25
CA THR A 94 4.15 2.83 18.39
C THR A 94 3.41 1.51 18.14
N PRO A 95 2.07 1.53 18.05
CA PRO A 95 1.29 0.32 17.80
C PRO A 95 1.41 -0.13 16.34
N PHE A 96 1.50 -1.44 16.14
CA PHE A 96 1.49 -2.09 14.83
C PHE A 96 0.90 -3.50 14.96
N PHE A 97 0.65 -4.17 13.83
CA PHE A 97 0.33 -5.60 13.83
C PHE A 97 1.04 -6.32 12.68
N THR A 98 1.12 -7.65 12.81
CA THR A 98 1.68 -8.54 11.79
C THR A 98 0.56 -9.42 11.26
N ALA A 99 0.09 -9.12 10.04
CA ALA A 99 -1.04 -9.79 9.40
C ALA A 99 -0.94 -11.32 9.40
N ARG A 100 0.25 -11.87 9.12
CA ARG A 100 0.50 -13.33 9.14
C ARG A 100 0.33 -13.98 10.51
N ASN A 101 0.52 -13.24 11.60
CA ASN A 101 0.41 -13.76 12.96
C ASN A 101 -1.02 -13.65 13.47
N ILE A 102 -1.50 -12.42 13.69
CA ILE A 102 -2.84 -12.11 14.15
C ILE A 102 -3.33 -10.91 13.32
N PRO A 103 -4.25 -11.13 12.36
CA PRO A 103 -4.79 -10.04 11.55
C PRO A 103 -5.78 -9.18 12.34
N CYS A 104 -6.20 -8.07 11.76
CA CYS A 104 -7.31 -7.27 12.29
C CYS A 104 -8.62 -8.02 12.07
N GLU A 105 -9.36 -8.21 13.16
CA GLU A 105 -10.66 -8.89 13.12
C GLU A 105 -11.82 -8.04 12.61
N MET A 106 -11.58 -6.75 12.32
CA MET A 106 -12.57 -5.80 11.78
C MET A 106 -13.77 -5.57 12.73
N CYS A 107 -13.49 -5.23 13.98
CA CYS A 107 -14.51 -4.90 14.99
C CYS A 107 -15.42 -3.75 14.53
N GLU A 108 -16.75 -3.93 14.56
CA GLU A 108 -17.73 -2.93 14.13
C GLU A 108 -17.68 -1.65 14.97
N ASP A 109 -17.38 -1.77 16.26
CA ASP A 109 -17.33 -0.67 17.22
C ASP A 109 -15.95 0.01 17.30
N ILE A 110 -14.94 -0.50 16.58
CA ILE A 110 -13.59 0.06 16.44
C ILE A 110 -13.00 0.58 17.79
N PRO A 111 -12.89 -0.27 18.83
CA PRO A 111 -12.53 0.17 20.18
C PRO A 111 -11.14 0.81 20.25
N CYS A 112 -10.20 0.31 19.42
CA CYS A 112 -8.85 0.85 19.32
C CYS A 112 -8.81 2.34 18.92
N VAL A 113 -9.70 2.79 18.02
CA VAL A 113 -9.80 4.21 17.60
C VAL A 113 -10.38 5.04 18.74
N LYS A 114 -11.50 4.60 19.34
CA LYS A 114 -12.16 5.30 20.46
C LYS A 114 -11.24 5.50 21.66
N ALA A 115 -10.36 4.53 21.92
CA ALA A 115 -9.39 4.57 23.00
C ALA A 115 -8.26 5.60 22.79
N CYS A 116 -8.03 6.07 21.56
CA CYS A 116 -6.93 6.98 21.24
C CYS A 116 -7.23 8.42 21.72
N PRO A 117 -6.49 8.97 22.69
CA PRO A 117 -6.80 10.28 23.26
C PRO A 117 -6.28 11.44 22.42
N THR A 118 -5.27 11.21 21.57
CA THR A 118 -4.59 12.26 20.80
C THR A 118 -5.07 12.39 19.36
N LYS A 119 -6.06 11.59 18.96
CA LYS A 119 -6.53 11.50 17.57
C LYS A 119 -5.42 11.13 16.56
N ALA A 120 -4.40 10.42 17.02
CA ALA A 120 -3.44 9.75 16.12
C ALA A 120 -4.15 8.69 15.25
N LEU A 121 -5.23 8.13 15.78
CA LEU A 121 -6.23 7.40 15.01
C LEU A 121 -7.43 8.33 14.77
N ASP A 122 -7.93 8.37 13.56
CA ASP A 122 -9.04 9.21 13.13
C ASP A 122 -10.37 8.72 13.70
N HIS A 123 -10.96 9.53 14.59
CA HIS A 123 -12.25 9.26 15.22
C HIS A 123 -13.43 9.44 14.26
N ALA A 124 -13.24 10.05 13.09
CA ALA A 124 -14.27 10.12 12.06
C ALA A 124 -14.50 8.76 11.38
N LEU A 125 -13.57 7.81 11.53
CA LEU A 125 -13.76 6.44 11.06
C LEU A 125 -14.84 5.75 11.90
N THR A 126 -16.03 5.65 11.32
CA THR A 126 -17.21 5.02 11.92
C THR A 126 -17.58 3.68 11.29
N ASP A 127 -17.21 3.47 10.02
CA ASP A 127 -17.33 2.20 9.32
C ASP A 127 -15.95 1.56 9.16
N ILE A 128 -15.76 0.39 9.77
CA ILE A 128 -14.50 -0.35 9.74
C ILE A 128 -14.10 -0.76 8.31
N ASN A 129 -15.06 -0.89 7.39
CA ASN A 129 -14.80 -1.23 5.99
C ASN A 129 -14.10 -0.09 5.21
N GLN A 130 -14.08 1.12 5.77
CA GLN A 130 -13.38 2.27 5.20
C GLN A 130 -11.96 2.44 5.76
N ALA A 131 -11.55 1.60 6.72
CA ALA A 131 -10.21 1.65 7.27
C ALA A 131 -9.15 1.40 6.18
N LYS A 132 -8.02 2.11 6.27
CA LYS A 132 -6.87 1.97 5.35
C LYS A 132 -5.59 1.63 6.12
N MET A 133 -5.53 0.40 6.64
CA MET A 133 -4.37 -0.12 7.37
C MET A 133 -3.21 -0.55 6.45
N GLY A 134 -3.55 -0.96 5.24
CA GLY A 134 -2.64 -1.51 4.24
C GLY A 134 -3.39 -1.93 2.98
N VAL A 135 -2.69 -2.56 2.05
CA VAL A 135 -3.25 -3.12 0.83
C VAL A 135 -2.70 -4.53 0.66
N ALA A 136 -3.58 -5.49 0.39
CA ALA A 136 -3.17 -6.84 0.04
C ALA A 136 -2.60 -6.86 -1.38
N VAL A 137 -1.48 -7.53 -1.57
CA VAL A 137 -0.81 -7.68 -2.85
C VAL A 137 -0.49 -9.16 -3.03
N LEU A 138 -0.89 -9.72 -4.18
CA LEU A 138 -0.41 -11.03 -4.57
C LEU A 138 1.03 -10.85 -5.07
N ILE A 139 2.00 -11.24 -4.24
CA ILE A 139 3.42 -11.00 -4.50
C ILE A 139 4.02 -12.13 -5.33
N ASP A 140 3.56 -13.35 -5.12
CA ASP A 140 4.08 -14.54 -5.78
C ASP A 140 2.97 -15.23 -6.56
N HIS A 141 3.05 -15.10 -7.89
CA HIS A 141 2.08 -15.70 -8.80
C HIS A 141 2.47 -17.16 -9.10
N GLU A 142 3.75 -17.49 -8.97
CA GLU A 142 4.34 -18.78 -9.28
C GLU A 142 4.04 -19.83 -8.20
N THR A 143 3.86 -19.43 -6.94
CA THR A 143 3.48 -20.36 -5.86
C THR A 143 1.99 -20.36 -5.54
N CYS A 144 1.25 -19.33 -5.96
CA CYS A 144 -0.19 -19.24 -5.68
C CYS A 144 -0.95 -20.42 -6.33
N LEU A 145 -1.67 -21.19 -5.50
CA LEU A 145 -2.37 -22.39 -5.95
C LEU A 145 -3.35 -22.14 -7.12
N ASN A 146 -4.05 -21.00 -7.12
CA ASN A 146 -4.95 -20.63 -8.23
C ASN A 146 -4.22 -20.39 -9.55
N PHE A 147 -3.02 -19.80 -9.51
CA PHE A 147 -2.18 -19.59 -10.68
C PHE A 147 -1.58 -20.89 -11.20
N LEU A 148 -1.35 -21.85 -10.31
CA LEU A 148 -0.97 -23.22 -10.66
C LEU A 148 -2.15 -24.04 -11.23
N GLY A 149 -3.36 -23.47 -11.25
CA GLY A 149 -4.59 -24.11 -11.73
C GLY A 149 -5.25 -25.05 -10.72
N LEU A 150 -4.84 -25.01 -9.44
CA LEU A 150 -5.52 -25.67 -8.34
C LEU A 150 -6.60 -24.75 -7.77
N ARG A 151 -7.74 -25.30 -7.35
CA ARG A 151 -8.85 -24.50 -6.84
C ARG A 151 -8.64 -24.13 -5.37
N CYS A 152 -8.15 -22.93 -5.10
CA CYS A 152 -7.94 -22.37 -3.75
C CYS A 152 -8.55 -20.97 -3.63
N ASP A 153 -9.75 -20.85 -3.09
CA ASP A 153 -10.47 -19.57 -2.96
C ASP A 153 -10.44 -19.00 -1.54
N VAL A 154 -9.49 -19.44 -0.72
CA VAL A 154 -9.44 -19.11 0.72
C VAL A 154 -9.26 -17.62 0.98
N CYS A 155 -8.33 -16.96 0.29
CA CYS A 155 -8.08 -15.53 0.47
C CYS A 155 -9.30 -14.67 0.08
N TYR A 156 -10.05 -15.12 -0.94
CA TYR A 156 -11.29 -14.49 -1.40
C TYR A 156 -12.41 -14.70 -0.38
N ARG A 157 -12.65 -15.93 0.07
CA ARG A 157 -13.74 -16.28 1.01
C ARG A 157 -13.57 -15.67 2.40
N VAL A 158 -12.33 -15.53 2.88
CA VAL A 158 -12.06 -14.94 4.20
C VAL A 158 -12.11 -13.41 4.18
N CYS A 159 -12.16 -12.80 3.01
CA CYS A 159 -12.19 -11.35 2.88
C CYS A 159 -13.49 -10.79 3.47
N PRO A 160 -13.45 -9.91 4.48
CA PRO A 160 -14.66 -9.26 5.02
C PRO A 160 -15.37 -8.38 3.98
N VAL A 161 -14.61 -7.92 2.98
CA VAL A 161 -15.07 -7.04 1.89
C VAL A 161 -15.02 -7.84 0.57
N ILE A 162 -15.55 -9.06 0.60
CA ILE A 162 -15.64 -9.97 -0.56
C ILE A 162 -16.37 -9.31 -1.73
N ASP A 163 -16.05 -9.73 -2.96
CA ASP A 163 -16.57 -9.18 -4.23
C ASP A 163 -16.22 -7.72 -4.52
N LYS A 164 -15.64 -7.00 -3.55
CA LYS A 164 -15.20 -5.61 -3.70
C LYS A 164 -13.69 -5.49 -3.56
N ALA A 165 -13.13 -5.92 -2.42
CA ALA A 165 -11.69 -5.84 -2.15
C ALA A 165 -10.91 -6.95 -2.84
N ILE A 166 -11.49 -8.15 -2.96
CA ILE A 166 -10.91 -9.27 -3.68
C ILE A 166 -11.99 -9.87 -4.57
N THR A 167 -11.69 -10.01 -5.86
CA THR A 167 -12.53 -10.69 -6.86
C THR A 167 -11.81 -11.91 -7.42
N LEU A 168 -12.54 -12.84 -8.03
CA LEU A 168 -11.97 -13.96 -8.76
C LEU A 168 -12.14 -13.74 -10.26
N GLU A 169 -11.04 -13.50 -10.96
CA GLU A 169 -11.01 -13.43 -12.41
C GLU A 169 -10.90 -14.85 -12.99
N MET A 170 -11.79 -15.17 -13.92
CA MET A 170 -11.82 -16.47 -14.55
C MET A 170 -11.03 -16.42 -15.86
N LEU A 171 -9.88 -17.09 -15.90
CA LEU A 171 -9.09 -17.25 -17.12
C LEU A 171 -9.08 -18.71 -17.59
N PRO A 172 -9.07 -18.96 -18.91
CA PRO A 172 -8.88 -20.32 -19.42
C PRO A 172 -7.53 -20.88 -18.98
N ASN A 173 -7.48 -22.12 -18.51
CA ASN A 173 -6.23 -22.80 -18.21
C ASN A 173 -5.58 -23.30 -19.50
N GLU A 174 -4.55 -22.61 -19.98
CA GLU A 174 -3.85 -22.93 -21.24
C GLU A 174 -3.29 -24.37 -21.28
N ARG A 175 -2.85 -24.90 -20.13
CA ARG A 175 -2.28 -26.25 -20.03
C ARG A 175 -3.32 -27.35 -20.27
N THR A 176 -4.57 -27.14 -19.87
CA THR A 176 -5.62 -28.19 -19.97
C THR A 176 -6.69 -27.90 -21.01
N GLY A 177 -6.84 -26.64 -21.44
CA GLY A 177 -7.81 -26.20 -22.44
C GLY A 177 -9.29 -26.40 -22.07
N ARG A 178 -9.60 -26.89 -20.86
CA ARG A 178 -10.96 -27.24 -20.44
C ARG A 178 -11.37 -26.67 -19.08
N HIS A 179 -10.40 -26.37 -18.22
CA HIS A 179 -10.65 -25.82 -16.89
C HIS A 179 -10.41 -24.32 -16.88
N ALA A 180 -11.11 -23.60 -16.00
CA ALA A 180 -10.82 -22.20 -15.69
C ALA A 180 -9.90 -22.12 -14.46
N MET A 181 -8.97 -21.17 -14.50
CA MET A 181 -8.22 -20.68 -13.34
C MET A 181 -9.01 -19.53 -12.71
N PHE A 182 -9.04 -19.50 -11.38
CA PHE A 182 -9.76 -18.48 -10.62
C PHE A 182 -8.74 -17.56 -9.95
N LEU A 183 -8.24 -16.56 -10.69
CA LEU A 183 -7.16 -15.70 -10.22
C LEU A 183 -7.69 -14.68 -9.21
N PRO A 184 -7.12 -14.61 -7.99
CA PRO A 184 -7.53 -13.62 -7.01
C PRO A 184 -6.96 -12.25 -7.39
N THR A 185 -7.83 -11.29 -7.71
CA THR A 185 -7.47 -9.91 -8.00
C THR A 185 -7.83 -9.02 -6.82
N VAL A 186 -6.86 -8.26 -6.32
CA VAL A 186 -7.07 -7.31 -5.22
C VAL A 186 -7.35 -5.91 -5.76
N HIS A 187 -8.45 -5.32 -5.33
CA HIS A 187 -8.81 -3.93 -5.65
C HIS A 187 -8.43 -3.01 -4.50
N SER A 188 -7.37 -2.21 -4.71
CA SER A 188 -6.80 -1.36 -3.66
C SER A 188 -7.76 -0.30 -3.10
N GLU A 189 -8.78 0.09 -3.86
CA GLU A 189 -9.79 1.07 -3.44
C GLU A 189 -10.69 0.54 -2.31
N HIS A 190 -10.98 -0.75 -2.32
CA HIS A 190 -11.85 -1.40 -1.33
C HIS A 190 -11.06 -2.21 -0.30
N CYS A 191 -9.80 -2.54 -0.59
CA CYS A 191 -8.96 -3.23 0.38
C CYS A 191 -8.74 -2.36 1.63
N THR A 192 -8.98 -2.94 2.80
CA THR A 192 -8.75 -2.28 4.10
C THR A 192 -7.38 -2.55 4.68
N GLY A 193 -6.71 -3.61 4.20
CA GLY A 193 -5.45 -4.09 4.75
C GLY A 193 -5.58 -4.83 6.08
N CYS A 194 -6.73 -5.45 6.37
CA CYS A 194 -6.95 -6.17 7.63
C CYS A 194 -6.03 -7.38 7.85
N GLY A 195 -5.47 -7.98 6.79
CA GLY A 195 -4.54 -9.10 6.92
C GLY A 195 -5.16 -10.49 6.95
N LYS A 196 -6.50 -10.62 6.96
CA LYS A 196 -7.15 -11.95 7.01
C LYS A 196 -6.74 -12.85 5.83
N CYS A 197 -6.59 -12.28 4.63
CA CYS A 197 -6.15 -13.04 3.46
C CYS A 197 -4.71 -13.58 3.56
N GLU A 198 -3.79 -12.82 4.18
CA GLU A 198 -2.40 -13.27 4.40
C GLU A 198 -2.33 -14.35 5.49
N LYS A 199 -3.09 -14.18 6.58
CA LYS A 199 -3.18 -15.18 7.66
C LYS A 199 -3.72 -16.51 7.16
N SER A 200 -4.78 -16.48 6.36
CA SER A 200 -5.48 -17.67 5.89
C SER A 200 -4.86 -18.29 4.65
N CYS A 201 -3.81 -17.69 4.07
CA CYS A 201 -3.08 -18.33 2.99
C CYS A 201 -2.53 -19.68 3.48
N VAL A 202 -2.92 -20.76 2.79
CA VAL A 202 -2.64 -22.15 3.17
C VAL A 202 -1.18 -22.57 2.94
N LEU A 203 -0.40 -21.74 2.25
CA LEU A 203 1.03 -21.95 2.03
C LEU A 203 1.82 -21.63 3.31
N GLU A 204 3.00 -22.23 3.48
CA GLU A 204 3.89 -21.93 4.63
C GLU A 204 4.37 -20.48 4.59
N GLU A 205 4.83 -20.04 3.42
CA GLU A 205 5.06 -18.63 3.09
C GLU A 205 3.91 -18.11 2.23
N ALA A 206 3.28 -17.01 2.66
CA ALA A 206 2.07 -16.52 2.03
C ALA A 206 2.35 -15.86 0.67
N ALA A 207 1.71 -16.36 -0.40
CA ALA A 207 1.77 -15.76 -1.73
C ALA A 207 1.10 -14.37 -1.80
N ILE A 208 0.11 -14.12 -0.94
CA ILE A 208 -0.56 -12.83 -0.77
C ILE A 208 -0.14 -12.22 0.56
N ARG A 209 0.35 -10.98 0.52
CA ARG A 209 0.81 -10.24 1.72
C ARG A 209 0.18 -8.87 1.78
N VAL A 210 -0.02 -8.37 2.99
CA VAL A 210 -0.51 -7.01 3.22
C VAL A 210 0.67 -6.10 3.47
N LEU A 211 0.76 -5.07 2.64
CA LEU A 211 1.83 -4.07 2.69
C LEU A 211 1.24 -2.69 3.00
N PRO A 212 2.01 -1.78 3.63
CA PRO A 212 1.60 -0.40 3.78
C PRO A 212 1.29 0.25 2.42
N PRO A 213 0.32 1.18 2.33
CA PRO A 213 -0.14 1.71 1.05
C PRO A 213 0.96 2.34 0.19
N LYS A 214 1.95 2.98 0.83
CA LYS A 214 3.12 3.58 0.17
C LYS A 214 4.02 2.54 -0.53
N LEU A 215 4.03 1.28 -0.08
CA LEU A 215 4.80 0.20 -0.72
C LEU A 215 3.96 -0.61 -1.70
N ALA A 216 2.65 -0.72 -1.45
CA ALA A 216 1.75 -1.54 -2.24
C ALA A 216 1.27 -0.86 -3.53
N LYS A 217 1.11 0.48 -3.52
CA LYS A 217 0.51 1.22 -4.64
C LYS A 217 1.57 2.03 -5.38
N GLY A 218 1.54 1.95 -6.71
CA GLY A 218 2.16 2.94 -7.57
C GLY A 218 1.32 4.21 -7.69
N GLU A 219 1.95 5.30 -8.13
CA GLU A 219 1.29 6.56 -8.46
C GLU A 219 1.56 6.89 -9.93
N LEU A 220 0.54 7.35 -10.64
CA LEU A 220 0.71 7.90 -11.99
C LEU A 220 1.47 9.22 -11.87
N GLY A 221 2.52 9.40 -12.68
CA GLY A 221 3.23 10.68 -12.72
C GLY A 221 2.26 11.83 -13.02
N HIS A 222 2.42 12.97 -12.34
CA HIS A 222 1.46 14.08 -12.39
C HIS A 222 1.24 14.69 -13.79
N HIS A 223 2.10 14.36 -14.77
CA HIS A 223 1.96 14.75 -16.17
C HIS A 223 1.11 13.79 -17.00
N TYR A 224 0.89 12.55 -16.54
CA TYR A 224 0.01 11.61 -17.22
C TYR A 224 -1.44 11.95 -16.91
N ARG A 225 -2.23 12.16 -17.97
CA ARG A 225 -3.67 12.34 -17.87
C ARG A 225 -4.36 11.19 -18.56
N VAL A 226 -5.35 10.66 -17.87
CA VAL A 226 -6.15 9.55 -18.38
C VAL A 226 -7.25 10.15 -19.25
N GLY A 227 -7.19 9.89 -20.57
CA GLY A 227 -8.05 10.57 -21.55
C GLY A 227 -9.55 10.43 -21.27
N TRP A 228 -10.00 9.24 -20.84
CA TRP A 228 -11.40 9.00 -20.51
C TRP A 228 -11.87 9.70 -19.22
N ASP A 229 -10.99 9.92 -18.25
CA ASP A 229 -11.32 10.67 -17.04
C ASP A 229 -11.43 12.17 -17.34
N GLU A 230 -10.54 12.69 -18.18
CA GLU A 230 -10.59 14.08 -18.62
C GLU A 230 -11.78 14.35 -19.56
N GLN A 231 -12.14 13.40 -20.42
CA GLN A 231 -13.37 13.45 -21.21
C GLN A 231 -14.61 13.50 -20.31
N LYS A 232 -14.69 12.66 -19.27
CA LYS A 232 -15.80 12.69 -18.30
C LYS A 232 -15.89 14.06 -17.61
N LYS A 233 -14.75 14.66 -17.22
CA LYS A 233 -14.71 16.02 -16.63
C LYS A 233 -15.14 17.10 -17.62
N ALA A 234 -14.75 16.99 -18.88
CA ALA A 234 -15.07 17.97 -19.92
C ALA A 234 -16.49 17.80 -20.50
N GLY A 235 -17.14 16.66 -20.28
CA GLY A 235 -18.45 16.31 -20.84
C GLY A 235 -18.44 16.09 -22.35
N ARG A 236 -17.26 16.07 -23.00
CA ARG A 236 -17.05 15.86 -24.43
C ARG A 236 -15.65 15.32 -24.70
N SER A 237 -15.45 14.72 -25.87
CA SER A 237 -14.11 14.29 -26.32
C SER A 237 -13.14 15.48 -26.27
N LEU A 238 -11.94 15.23 -25.74
CA LEU A 238 -10.87 16.24 -25.72
C LEU A 238 -10.20 16.38 -27.09
N ILE A 239 -10.41 15.41 -27.97
CA ILE A 239 -9.92 15.42 -29.33
C ILE A 239 -11.05 15.98 -30.20
N ASP A 240 -10.71 16.90 -31.09
CA ASP A 240 -11.65 17.36 -32.11
C ASP A 240 -11.78 16.28 -33.17
N GLU A 241 -12.76 15.40 -32.98
CA GLU A 241 -13.04 14.26 -33.87
C GLU A 241 -13.27 14.71 -35.32
N SER A 242 -13.76 15.94 -35.54
CA SER A 242 -13.94 16.50 -36.89
C SER A 242 -12.63 16.81 -37.62
N LYS A 243 -11.52 16.91 -36.88
CA LYS A 243 -10.17 17.15 -37.41
C LYS A 243 -9.27 15.93 -37.32
N MET A 244 -9.80 14.78 -36.90
CA MET A 244 -9.04 13.54 -36.88
C MET A 244 -8.86 13.06 -38.32
N LEU A 245 -7.64 13.15 -38.84
CA LEU A 245 -7.30 12.64 -40.16
C LEU A 245 -7.21 11.13 -40.08
N ASP A 246 -8.18 10.43 -40.64
CA ASP A 246 -8.13 8.98 -40.76
C ASP A 246 -7.20 8.58 -41.92
N LEU A 247 -6.24 7.72 -41.62
CA LEU A 247 -5.28 7.23 -42.61
C LEU A 247 -5.86 5.97 -43.25
N PRO A 248 -5.72 5.78 -44.57
CA PRO A 248 -6.25 4.59 -45.23
C PRO A 248 -5.59 3.33 -44.67
N ASP A 249 -6.42 2.41 -44.19
CA ASP A 249 -5.97 1.10 -43.72
C ASP A 249 -5.43 0.28 -44.90
N ARG A 250 -4.20 -0.22 -44.78
CA ARG A 250 -3.61 -1.08 -45.81
C ARG A 250 -4.21 -2.49 -45.72
N MET A 251 -5.32 -2.72 -46.40
CA MET A 251 -5.94 -4.04 -46.50
C MET A 251 -5.36 -4.89 -47.64
N PRO A 252 -5.36 -6.24 -47.51
CA PRO A 252 -5.14 -7.14 -48.65
C PRO A 252 -6.21 -6.93 -49.72
N ASP A 253 -5.84 -7.07 -50.99
CA ASP A 253 -6.76 -6.89 -52.12
C ASP A 253 -8.02 -7.78 -51.96
N GLY A 254 -9.18 -7.13 -51.90
CA GLY A 254 -10.50 -7.79 -51.83
C GLY A 254 -11.01 -8.14 -50.43
N ALA A 255 -10.29 -7.79 -49.35
CA ALA A 255 -10.79 -7.95 -47.99
C ALA A 255 -11.66 -6.75 -47.56
N VAL A 256 -12.86 -7.03 -47.02
CA VAL A 256 -13.73 -6.05 -46.37
C VAL A 256 -14.02 -6.55 -44.96
N LEU A 257 -13.74 -5.74 -43.95
CA LEU A 257 -14.03 -6.09 -42.55
C LEU A 257 -15.48 -5.69 -42.21
N PRO A 258 -16.39 -6.63 -41.92
CA PRO A 258 -17.75 -6.27 -41.53
C PRO A 258 -17.73 -5.50 -40.19
N GLY A 259 -18.28 -4.29 -40.20
CA GLY A 259 -18.36 -3.43 -39.01
C GLY A 259 -17.15 -2.53 -38.74
N HIS A 260 -16.12 -2.55 -39.59
CA HIS A 260 -15.06 -1.54 -39.53
C HIS A 260 -15.54 -0.21 -40.12
N TYR A 261 -15.17 0.89 -39.46
CA TYR A 261 -15.37 2.23 -39.97
C TYR A 261 -14.11 2.63 -40.73
N ASP A 262 -14.15 2.55 -42.06
CA ASP A 262 -13.13 3.09 -42.96
C ASP A 262 -13.77 4.22 -43.80
N PRO A 263 -13.56 5.49 -43.44
CA PRO A 263 -14.12 6.63 -44.15
C PRO A 263 -13.43 6.90 -45.50
N ALA A 264 -12.28 6.28 -45.81
CA ALA A 264 -11.63 6.37 -47.11
C ALA A 264 -12.25 5.40 -48.15
N SER A 265 -12.99 4.38 -47.69
CA SER A 265 -13.67 3.41 -48.56
C SER A 265 -14.86 3.97 -49.35
N GLY A 266 -15.22 5.25 -49.19
CA GLY A 266 -16.32 5.89 -49.92
C GLY A 266 -17.72 5.35 -49.59
N HIS A 267 -17.83 4.40 -48.66
CA HIS A 267 -19.10 3.85 -48.22
C HIS A 267 -19.73 4.73 -47.13
N THR A 268 -20.51 5.71 -47.57
CA THR A 268 -21.53 6.36 -46.73
C THR A 268 -22.67 5.38 -46.46
N ALA A 269 -22.47 4.41 -45.58
CA ALA A 269 -23.58 3.65 -45.02
C ALA A 269 -24.05 4.37 -43.74
N PRO A 270 -25.13 5.18 -43.78
CA PRO A 270 -25.74 5.62 -42.54
C PRO A 270 -26.20 4.36 -41.79
N ALA A 271 -25.86 4.25 -40.51
CA ALA A 271 -26.47 3.26 -39.62
C ALA A 271 -27.97 3.52 -39.55
N ARG A 272 -28.72 2.95 -40.50
CA ARG A 272 -30.17 3.11 -40.63
C ARG A 272 -30.81 1.78 -40.30
N GLY A 273 -31.28 1.67 -39.07
CA GLY A 273 -32.17 0.59 -38.66
C GLY A 273 -31.94 0.08 -37.25
N LEU A 274 -32.29 0.88 -36.24
CA LEU A 274 -32.88 0.44 -34.97
C LEU A 274 -33.63 1.65 -34.37
N PRO A 275 -34.92 1.52 -33.99
CA PRO A 275 -35.71 2.62 -33.46
C PRO A 275 -35.31 2.90 -32.00
N GLY A 276 -34.95 4.15 -31.70
CA GLY A 276 -34.55 4.57 -30.36
C GLY A 276 -33.18 5.28 -30.35
N SER A 277 -33.12 6.42 -31.01
CA SER A 277 -32.01 7.37 -30.89
C SER A 277 -32.00 7.97 -29.48
N GLU A 278 -30.93 7.78 -28.72
CA GLU A 278 -30.20 8.83 -27.97
C GLU A 278 -28.76 8.31 -27.71
N ALA A 279 -27.75 9.11 -28.07
CA ALA A 279 -26.30 8.87 -27.90
C ALA A 279 -25.75 7.57 -28.54
N GLY A 280 -25.14 7.71 -29.73
CA GLY A 280 -24.44 6.63 -30.41
C GLY A 280 -23.39 5.97 -29.51
N ALA A 281 -23.49 4.65 -29.36
CA ALA A 281 -22.60 3.83 -28.57
C ALA A 281 -21.16 3.93 -29.10
N ILE A 282 -20.24 4.24 -28.19
CA ILE A 282 -18.80 4.03 -28.37
C ILE A 282 -18.60 2.52 -28.65
N PRO A 283 -17.74 2.12 -29.62
CA PRO A 283 -17.48 0.72 -29.90
C PRO A 283 -17.16 -0.05 -28.62
N SER A 284 -17.73 -1.26 -28.50
CA SER A 284 -17.57 -2.13 -27.34
C SER A 284 -16.10 -2.23 -26.92
N LEU A 285 -15.86 -2.02 -25.62
CA LEU A 285 -14.57 -2.23 -24.95
C LEU A 285 -13.94 -3.57 -25.38
N PRO A 286 -12.60 -3.65 -25.45
CA PRO A 286 -11.91 -4.90 -25.75
C PRO A 286 -12.35 -6.01 -24.78
N PRO A 287 -12.37 -7.29 -25.23
CA PRO A 287 -13.01 -8.37 -24.49
C PRO A 287 -12.33 -8.54 -23.13
N GLY A 288 -13.04 -8.23 -22.03
CA GLY A 288 -12.49 -8.38 -20.68
C GLY A 288 -13.18 -7.60 -19.56
N LEU A 289 -14.00 -6.59 -19.84
CA LEU A 289 -14.75 -5.86 -18.81
C LEU A 289 -16.24 -6.13 -18.95
N GLY A 290 -16.78 -6.84 -17.94
CA GLY A 290 -18.09 -7.47 -17.96
C GLY A 290 -19.26 -6.51 -18.19
N GLY A 291 -20.11 -6.87 -19.14
CA GLY A 291 -21.54 -6.58 -19.13
C GLY A 291 -22.27 -7.91 -18.98
N LYS A 292 -23.26 -7.97 -18.09
CA LYS A 292 -24.12 -9.13 -17.86
C LYS A 292 -25.57 -8.65 -17.91
N PRO A 293 -26.50 -9.53 -18.26
CA PRO A 293 -26.76 -10.07 -19.60
C PRO A 293 -27.47 -9.07 -20.53
#